data_AF-A0A849Z0G5-F1
#
_entry.id   AF-A0A849Z0G5-F1
#
_cell.length_a   1.000
_cell.length_b   1.000
_cell.length_c   1.000
_cell.angle_alpha   90.00
_cell.angle_beta   90.00
_cell.angle_gamma   90.00
#
_symmetry.space_group_name_H-M   'P 1'
#
loop_
_entity.id
_entity.type
_entity.pdbx_description
1 polymer ?
#
loop_
_entity_poly.entity_id
_entity_poly.type
_entity_poly.pdbx_seq_one_letter_code
_entity_poly.pdbx_strand_id
1 'polypeptide(L)'
;MSKKLWFGFCLFPVATWIACGDDGGSTSGAGGSGTTAATTVAATKAPGVTVASGTTSTQMPGACDGEPDGVCDTENEDCECLDCTATAMCVPGLCTDDGVCDGLLDSCTCADCEHDYFCSDPNKGNCSDDGTCDEFVEGCACEDCFTLPKCEDDTMSCDATTPDGACGSGEACECIDCYFLPTCSPCPPSNGSCELSDPCYCPDCVADDFCTDPANCLTNDFCDSILEGCVCPDCSPYEECGGPGFGGGGGGTGGSGGAGGAGGSGGAGGN
;
A
#
# COMPACT_ATOMS: atom_id res chain seq x y z
N MET A 1 43.46 -20.60 -30.64
CA MET A 1 42.41 -20.00 -31.49
C MET A 1 41.82 -18.84 -30.73
N SER A 2 42.33 -17.62 -30.96
CA SER A 2 41.94 -16.43 -30.21
C SER A 2 40.71 -15.79 -30.86
N LYS A 3 39.57 -15.78 -30.15
CA LYS A 3 38.35 -15.11 -30.58
C LYS A 3 38.39 -13.67 -30.07
N LYS A 4 38.40 -12.70 -31.00
CA LYS A 4 38.26 -11.27 -30.71
C LYS A 4 36.78 -10.99 -30.43
N LEU A 5 36.46 -10.48 -29.24
CA LEU A 5 35.16 -9.86 -28.97
C LEU A 5 35.13 -8.46 -29.60
N TRP A 6 34.02 -8.15 -30.25
CA TRP A 6 33.72 -6.87 -30.89
C TRP A 6 32.58 -6.24 -30.09
N PHE A 7 32.85 -5.11 -29.43
CA PHE A 7 31.81 -4.31 -28.76
C PHE A 7 31.28 -3.28 -29.77
N GLY A 8 30.03 -3.48 -30.19
CA GLY A 8 29.28 -2.51 -30.97
C GLY A 8 28.63 -1.49 -30.03
N PHE A 9 29.02 -0.23 -30.18
CA PHE A 9 28.41 0.91 -29.49
C PHE A 9 27.09 1.25 -30.18
N CYS A 10 25.96 1.05 -29.50
CA CYS A 10 24.65 1.55 -29.95
C CYS A 10 24.46 2.98 -29.44
N LEU A 11 24.32 3.92 -30.37
CA LEU A 11 23.91 5.31 -30.12
C LEU A 11 22.40 5.34 -29.89
N PHE A 12 21.97 5.78 -28.71
CA PHE A 12 20.56 6.09 -28.43
C PHE A 12 20.28 7.57 -28.78
N PRO A 13 19.14 7.88 -29.43
CA PRO A 13 18.72 9.26 -29.67
C PRO A 13 18.20 9.90 -28.39
N VAL A 14 18.62 11.15 -28.16
CA VAL A 14 18.11 12.02 -27.09
C VAL A 14 16.78 12.61 -27.55
N ALA A 15 15.68 12.24 -26.88
CA ALA A 15 14.38 12.87 -27.08
C ALA A 15 14.26 14.10 -26.17
N THR A 16 14.12 15.28 -26.79
CA THR A 16 13.80 16.54 -26.11
C THR A 16 12.30 16.65 -25.91
N TRP A 17 11.86 16.75 -24.66
CA TRP A 17 10.46 17.03 -24.29
C TRP A 17 10.13 18.51 -24.48
N ILE A 18 9.00 18.77 -25.14
CA ILE A 18 8.38 20.09 -25.29
C ILE A 18 7.25 20.16 -24.26
N ALA A 19 7.37 21.07 -23.29
CA ALA A 19 6.31 21.38 -22.34
C ALA A 19 5.18 22.16 -23.03
N CYS A 20 3.95 21.66 -22.96
CA CYS A 20 2.74 22.47 -23.16
C CYS A 20 2.36 23.08 -21.81
N GLY A 21 2.06 24.39 -21.81
CA GLY A 21 1.38 25.06 -20.72
C GLY A 21 -0.13 25.02 -20.95
N ASP A 22 -0.89 24.92 -19.86
CA ASP A 22 -2.33 25.07 -19.88
C ASP A 22 -2.75 26.36 -19.17
N ASP A 23 -3.49 27.18 -19.92
CA ASP A 23 -4.15 28.39 -19.48
C ASP A 23 -5.43 28.06 -18.69
N GLY A 24 -5.67 28.82 -17.63
CA GLY A 24 -6.70 28.56 -16.63
C GLY A 24 -8.15 28.61 -17.08
N GLY A 25 -9.00 27.98 -16.25
CA GLY A 25 -10.44 28.06 -16.32
C GLY A 25 -11.07 28.07 -14.93
N SER A 26 -11.39 29.26 -14.43
CA SER A 26 -12.28 29.46 -13.27
C SER A 26 -13.68 28.91 -13.55
N THR A 27 -14.23 28.09 -12.64
CA THR A 27 -15.68 28.00 -12.47
C THR A 27 -16.03 28.01 -10.98
N SER A 28 -16.94 28.93 -10.65
CA SER A 28 -17.49 29.14 -9.32
C SER A 28 -18.71 28.22 -9.12
N GLY A 29 -18.67 27.36 -8.10
CA GLY A 29 -19.80 26.51 -7.71
C GLY A 29 -20.15 26.76 -6.24
N ALA A 30 -21.38 27.24 -6.01
CA ALA A 30 -21.89 27.60 -4.69
C ALA A 30 -22.63 26.43 -4.01
N GLY A 31 -22.45 26.34 -2.69
CA GLY A 31 -23.56 26.07 -1.76
C GLY A 31 -23.76 24.63 -1.28
N GLY A 32 -23.45 24.39 -0.01
CA GLY A 32 -23.87 23.20 0.73
C GLY A 32 -23.49 23.31 2.21
N SER A 33 -24.26 24.08 2.99
CA SER A 33 -24.04 24.21 4.43
C SER A 33 -24.61 22.99 5.15
N GLY A 34 -23.78 21.96 5.33
CA GLY A 34 -24.03 20.82 6.21
C GLY A 34 -23.50 21.12 7.60
N THR A 35 -24.37 21.04 8.61
CA THR A 35 -24.01 21.30 10.01
C THR A 35 -23.41 20.03 10.61
N THR A 36 -22.09 19.90 10.58
CA THR A 36 -21.38 18.81 11.27
C THR A 36 -21.25 19.17 12.74
N ALA A 37 -21.86 18.35 13.61
CA ALA A 37 -21.72 18.47 15.04
C ALA A 37 -20.27 18.12 15.43
N ALA A 38 -19.52 19.12 15.88
CA ALA A 38 -18.18 18.93 16.42
C ALA A 38 -18.27 18.16 17.74
N THR A 39 -18.03 16.85 17.69
CA THR A 39 -17.67 16.07 18.88
C THR A 39 -16.26 16.47 19.25
N THR A 40 -16.12 17.36 20.22
CA THR A 40 -14.85 17.63 20.89
C THR A 40 -14.40 16.37 21.61
N VAL A 41 -13.56 15.57 20.97
CA VAL A 41 -12.76 14.55 21.67
C VAL A 41 -11.74 15.31 22.50
N ALA A 42 -11.83 15.16 23.81
CA ALA A 42 -10.87 15.74 24.73
C ALA A 42 -9.51 15.08 24.46
N ALA A 43 -8.59 15.82 23.84
CA ALA A 43 -7.19 15.44 23.73
C ALA A 43 -6.66 15.14 25.13
N THR A 44 -6.51 13.87 25.44
CA THR A 44 -5.92 13.42 26.69
C THR A 44 -4.44 13.73 26.58
N LYS A 45 -4.04 14.85 27.17
CA LYS A 45 -2.65 15.28 27.27
C LYS A 45 -1.81 14.11 27.76
N ALA A 46 -1.00 13.55 26.85
CA ALA A 46 -0.02 12.53 27.20
C ALA A 46 0.86 13.04 28.36
N PRO A 47 1.19 12.20 29.35
CA PRO A 47 2.10 12.57 30.41
C PRO A 47 3.41 13.05 29.77
N GLY A 48 3.80 14.28 30.06
CA GLY A 48 5.01 14.89 29.51
C GLY A 48 6.20 13.99 29.78
N VAL A 49 6.74 13.41 28.70
CA VAL A 49 8.01 12.69 28.72
C VAL A 49 9.05 13.70 29.19
N THR A 50 9.49 13.51 30.42
CA THR A 50 10.56 14.32 31.00
C THR A 50 11.84 13.71 30.46
N VAL A 51 12.35 14.23 29.33
CA VAL A 51 13.65 13.80 28.78
C VAL A 51 14.71 14.13 29.83
N ALA A 52 15.22 13.09 30.48
CA ALA A 52 16.29 13.24 31.44
C ALA A 52 17.55 13.65 30.68
N SER A 53 17.96 14.92 30.83
CA SER A 53 19.29 15.39 30.44
C SER A 53 20.34 14.59 31.20
N GLY A 54 20.83 13.52 30.59
CA GLY A 54 21.74 12.56 31.20
C GLY A 54 22.92 12.28 30.30
N THR A 55 24.08 12.78 30.74
CA THR A 55 25.45 12.41 30.35
C THR A 55 25.96 12.82 28.98
N THR A 56 26.97 13.69 29.06
CA THR A 56 27.96 14.09 28.05
C THR A 56 28.59 12.85 27.38
N SER A 57 27.96 12.37 26.31
CA SER A 57 28.59 11.46 25.36
C SER A 57 29.61 12.25 24.54
N THR A 58 30.76 11.65 24.30
CA THR A 58 31.87 12.27 23.58
C THR A 58 31.68 11.96 22.10
N GLN A 59 31.18 12.93 21.33
CA GLN A 59 31.20 12.98 19.86
C GLN A 59 30.73 11.70 19.13
N MET A 60 29.41 11.52 19.07
CA MET A 60 28.80 11.27 17.76
C MET A 60 28.45 12.67 17.23
N PRO A 61 28.78 13.05 16.00
CA PRO A 61 28.27 14.30 15.44
C PRO A 61 26.75 14.14 15.33
N GLY A 62 26.00 14.59 16.34
CA GLY A 62 24.60 14.95 16.20
C GLY A 62 24.60 16.13 15.25
N ALA A 63 24.52 15.82 13.96
CA ALA A 63 24.83 16.72 12.88
C ALA A 63 23.57 16.87 12.06
N CYS A 64 22.65 17.69 12.56
CA CYS A 64 21.87 18.52 11.64
C CYS A 64 22.87 19.10 10.65
N ASP A 65 22.72 18.80 9.37
CA ASP A 65 23.72 19.13 8.36
C ASP A 65 23.61 20.62 8.00
N GLY A 66 23.98 21.48 8.95
CA GLY A 66 23.97 22.93 8.79
C GLY A 66 22.97 23.67 9.68
N GLU A 67 22.54 24.83 9.19
CA GLU A 67 21.48 25.63 9.80
C GLU A 67 20.12 25.06 9.36
N PRO A 68 19.08 25.08 10.22
CA PRO A 68 17.75 24.59 9.85
C PRO A 68 17.26 25.24 8.56
N ASP A 69 17.09 24.44 7.52
CA ASP A 69 16.68 24.91 6.19
C ASP A 69 15.18 24.67 5.93
N GLY A 70 14.52 23.97 6.86
CA GLY A 70 13.09 23.68 6.83
C GLY A 70 12.75 22.39 6.10
N VAL A 71 13.74 21.58 5.72
CA VAL A 71 13.58 20.23 5.19
C VAL A 71 14.27 19.27 6.15
N CYS A 72 13.56 18.25 6.59
CA CYS A 72 14.16 17.19 7.38
C CYS A 72 14.76 16.13 6.43
N ASP A 73 16.07 15.97 6.43
CA ASP A 73 16.76 14.94 5.66
C ASP A 73 16.88 13.66 6.50
N THR A 74 15.97 12.70 6.29
CA THR A 74 15.91 11.45 7.07
C THR A 74 17.14 10.54 6.93
N GLU A 75 18.01 10.78 5.95
CA GLU A 75 19.27 10.02 5.82
C GLU A 75 20.37 10.57 6.73
N ASN A 76 20.32 11.87 7.08
CA ASN A 76 21.44 12.58 7.72
C ASN A 76 21.05 13.32 9.01
N GLU A 77 19.78 13.59 9.23
CA GLU A 77 19.26 14.34 10.36
C GLU A 77 18.48 13.45 11.32
N ASP A 78 18.44 13.87 12.59
CA ASP A 78 17.74 13.18 13.66
C ASP A 78 16.73 14.12 14.34
N CYS A 79 16.07 13.61 15.37
CA CYS A 79 15.06 14.36 16.10
C CYS A 79 15.60 15.47 17.01
N GLU A 80 16.91 15.70 17.04
CA GLU A 80 17.49 16.89 17.65
C GLU A 80 17.48 18.10 16.69
N CYS A 81 17.25 17.87 15.39
CA CYS A 81 17.20 18.90 14.35
C CYS A 81 15.84 19.59 14.30
N LEU A 82 15.87 20.93 14.22
CA LEU A 82 14.69 21.76 14.41
C LEU A 82 13.62 21.51 13.34
N ASP A 83 14.05 21.28 12.10
CA ASP A 83 13.27 20.88 10.93
C ASP A 83 12.60 19.53 11.12
N CYS A 84 13.28 18.58 11.76
CA CYS A 84 12.77 17.23 12.00
C CYS A 84 11.83 17.14 13.22
N THR A 85 11.91 18.06 14.19
CA THR A 85 11.12 17.94 15.43
C THR A 85 9.60 17.90 15.25
N ALA A 86 9.10 18.32 14.09
CA ALA A 86 7.67 18.34 13.76
C ALA A 86 7.28 17.33 12.66
N THR A 87 8.16 16.38 12.31
CA THR A 87 7.89 15.32 11.34
C THR A 87 7.39 14.05 12.03
N ALA A 88 6.77 13.15 11.27
CA ALA A 88 6.27 11.88 11.78
C ALA A 88 7.40 10.95 12.29
N MET A 89 8.61 11.09 11.74
CA MET A 89 9.81 10.40 12.22
C MET A 89 10.10 10.69 13.71
N CYS A 90 9.80 11.91 14.15
CA CYS A 90 10.16 12.39 15.50
C CYS A 90 8.98 12.55 16.45
N VAL A 91 7.76 12.53 15.91
CA VAL A 91 6.52 12.56 16.68
C VAL A 91 5.71 11.34 16.27
N PRO A 92 5.87 10.20 16.98
CA PRO A 92 5.12 8.98 16.67
C PRO A 92 3.62 9.25 16.62
N GLY A 93 3.01 8.78 15.54
CA GLY A 93 1.59 8.97 15.29
C GLY A 93 1.21 10.40 14.91
N LEU A 94 2.12 11.18 14.33
CA LEU A 94 1.75 12.45 13.72
C LEU A 94 0.93 12.16 12.45
N CYS A 95 -0.24 12.76 12.34
CA CYS A 95 -1.12 12.65 11.17
C CYS A 95 -1.58 14.05 10.74
N THR A 96 -1.48 14.32 9.46
CA THR A 96 -2.01 15.49 8.78
C THR A 96 -3.17 15.03 7.90
N ASP A 97 -4.40 15.27 8.34
CA ASP A 97 -5.60 14.86 7.59
C ASP A 97 -5.78 15.73 6.32
N ASP A 98 -5.01 15.48 5.28
CA ASP A 98 -5.09 16.18 3.99
C ASP A 98 -5.42 15.25 2.80
N GLY A 99 -5.59 13.96 3.07
CA GLY A 99 -5.93 12.94 2.07
C GLY A 99 -4.72 12.48 1.24
N VAL A 100 -3.50 12.81 1.66
CA VAL A 100 -2.25 12.39 1.01
C VAL A 100 -1.36 11.76 2.07
N CYS A 101 -0.81 10.57 1.79
CA CYS A 101 0.26 10.03 2.63
C CYS A 101 1.58 10.75 2.34
N ASP A 102 1.96 11.72 3.18
CA ASP A 102 3.30 12.32 3.13
C ASP A 102 4.23 11.51 4.03
N GLY A 103 5.12 10.71 3.44
CA GLY A 103 6.05 9.86 4.20
C GLY A 103 7.03 10.59 5.13
N LEU A 104 7.04 11.93 5.17
CA LEU A 104 7.76 12.72 6.16
C LEU A 104 6.83 13.29 7.23
N LEU A 105 5.61 13.70 6.87
CA LEU A 105 4.67 14.39 7.77
C LEU A 105 3.62 13.48 8.40
N ASP A 106 3.40 12.30 7.84
CA ASP A 106 2.40 11.33 8.26
C ASP A 106 3.06 10.02 8.69
N SER A 107 2.58 9.50 9.82
CA SER A 107 2.90 8.15 10.27
C SER A 107 2.17 7.11 9.44
N CYS A 108 2.74 5.92 9.30
CA CYS A 108 2.12 4.79 8.62
C CYS A 108 0.83 4.28 9.30
N THR A 109 0.55 4.72 10.53
CA THR A 109 -0.70 4.45 11.25
C THR A 109 -1.79 5.50 11.02
N CYS A 110 -1.56 6.46 10.11
CA CYS A 110 -2.54 7.47 9.74
C CYS A 110 -3.47 6.95 8.65
N ALA A 111 -4.73 7.37 8.67
CA ALA A 111 -5.74 6.92 7.72
C ALA A 111 -5.39 7.25 6.26
N ASP A 112 -4.69 8.36 6.03
CA ASP A 112 -4.25 8.75 4.69
C ASP A 112 -3.11 7.85 4.16
N CYS A 113 -2.44 7.10 5.05
CA CYS A 113 -1.30 6.21 4.78
C CYS A 113 -1.61 4.71 4.91
N GLU A 114 -2.78 4.33 5.43
CA GLU A 114 -3.18 2.92 5.62
C GLU A 114 -3.23 2.13 4.29
N HIS A 115 -3.27 2.86 3.18
CA HIS A 115 -3.33 2.35 1.81
C HIS A 115 -2.03 2.54 1.03
N ASP A 116 -1.02 3.16 1.64
CA ASP A 116 0.29 3.31 1.03
C ASP A 116 1.04 1.98 1.07
N TYR A 117 1.65 1.60 -0.05
CA TYR A 117 2.35 0.33 -0.19
C TYR A 117 3.52 0.18 0.80
N PHE A 118 4.21 1.29 1.14
CA PHE A 118 5.30 1.25 2.10
C PHE A 118 4.79 0.98 3.52
N CYS A 119 3.64 1.56 3.88
CA CYS A 119 3.06 1.46 5.22
C CYS A 119 2.29 0.15 5.44
N SER A 120 1.66 -0.36 4.40
CA SER A 120 0.80 -1.55 4.45
C SER A 120 1.33 -2.66 3.54
N ASP A 121 2.66 -2.83 3.49
CA ASP A 121 3.31 -3.86 2.66
C ASP A 121 2.65 -5.23 2.96
N PRO A 122 1.98 -5.84 1.98
CA PRO A 122 1.34 -7.14 2.15
C PRO A 122 2.31 -8.24 2.58
N ASN A 123 3.59 -8.09 2.25
CA ASN A 123 4.65 -9.01 2.63
C ASN A 123 5.19 -8.75 4.04
N LYS A 124 4.67 -7.73 4.72
CA LYS A 124 5.13 -7.26 6.02
C LYS A 124 6.62 -6.95 6.02
N GLY A 125 7.18 -6.49 4.89
CA GLY A 125 8.59 -6.18 4.74
C GLY A 125 9.02 -4.94 5.53
N ASN A 126 8.08 -4.04 5.83
CA ASN A 126 8.28 -2.89 6.72
C ASN A 126 8.05 -3.23 8.20
N CYS A 127 7.43 -4.36 8.52
CA CYS A 127 7.12 -4.76 9.90
C CYS A 127 8.34 -5.36 10.61
N SER A 128 8.66 -4.83 11.79
CA SER A 128 9.56 -5.44 12.75
C SER A 128 8.76 -5.87 13.98
N ASP A 129 8.18 -7.08 13.95
CA ASP A 129 7.34 -7.66 15.01
C ASP A 129 8.12 -7.88 16.34
N ASP A 130 8.57 -6.81 16.97
CA ASP A 130 9.41 -6.77 18.16
C ASP A 130 8.61 -6.49 19.45
N GLY A 131 7.30 -6.22 19.27
CA GLY A 131 6.35 -5.90 20.32
C GLY A 131 6.22 -4.39 20.57
N THR A 132 6.86 -3.56 19.74
CA THR A 132 6.79 -2.10 19.77
C THR A 132 6.53 -1.59 18.37
N CYS A 133 5.34 -1.03 18.15
CA CYS A 133 5.03 -0.39 16.87
C CYS A 133 5.93 0.84 16.63
N ASP A 134 6.70 0.82 15.54
CA ASP A 134 7.36 2.02 14.98
C ASP A 134 6.40 2.71 14.02
N GLU A 135 5.50 3.56 14.53
CA GLU A 135 4.43 4.21 13.75
C GLU A 135 4.92 5.00 12.53
N PHE A 136 6.21 5.32 12.41
CA PHE A 136 6.76 5.98 11.22
C PHE A 136 7.00 5.02 10.04
N VAL A 137 7.39 3.77 10.33
CA VAL A 137 7.75 2.76 9.32
C VAL A 137 6.68 1.68 9.21
N GLU A 138 6.06 1.34 10.31
CA GLU A 138 5.10 0.25 10.45
C GLU A 138 3.67 0.80 10.44
N GLY A 139 2.86 0.26 9.54
CA GLY A 139 1.44 0.55 9.46
C GLY A 139 0.58 -0.45 10.24
N CYS A 140 -0.74 -0.28 10.10
CA CYS A 140 -1.71 -1.09 10.82
C CYS A 140 -1.72 -2.59 10.44
N ALA A 141 -0.99 -2.99 9.38
CA ALA A 141 -0.82 -4.38 8.97
C ALA A 141 0.17 -5.19 9.86
N CYS A 142 1.02 -4.50 10.64
CA CYS A 142 2.03 -5.10 11.51
C CYS A 142 1.43 -5.61 12.84
N GLU A 143 1.94 -6.73 13.38
CA GLU A 143 1.34 -7.42 14.53
C GLU A 143 1.35 -6.57 15.82
N ASP A 144 2.33 -5.70 15.98
CA ASP A 144 2.45 -4.78 17.11
C ASP A 144 1.77 -3.43 16.90
N CYS A 145 1.38 -3.09 15.67
CA CYS A 145 0.71 -1.83 15.34
C CYS A 145 -0.82 -1.93 15.31
N PHE A 146 -1.40 -3.06 14.90
CA PHE A 146 -2.85 -3.17 14.67
C PHE A 146 -3.71 -2.91 15.92
N THR A 147 -3.12 -2.99 17.12
CA THR A 147 -3.82 -2.71 18.39
C THR A 147 -3.88 -1.23 18.77
N LEU A 148 -3.22 -0.36 18.00
CA LEU A 148 -3.28 1.08 18.21
C LEU A 148 -4.70 1.58 17.93
N PRO A 149 -5.22 2.54 18.71
CA PRO A 149 -6.58 3.06 18.52
C PRO A 149 -6.88 3.64 17.14
N LYS A 150 -5.85 3.99 16.36
CA LYS A 150 -5.98 4.50 14.99
C LYS A 150 -6.17 3.40 13.94
N CYS A 151 -5.83 2.16 14.28
CA CYS A 151 -5.98 1.00 13.40
C CYS A 151 -7.30 0.25 13.65
N GLU A 152 -8.18 0.79 14.50
CA GLU A 152 -9.41 0.08 14.88
C GLU A 152 -10.35 -0.09 13.68
N ASP A 153 -10.44 0.88 12.78
CA ASP A 153 -11.25 0.79 11.56
C ASP A 153 -10.71 -0.22 10.55
N ASP A 154 -9.41 -0.24 10.33
CA ASP A 154 -8.75 -1.19 9.41
C ASP A 154 -8.96 -2.64 9.87
N THR A 155 -8.85 -2.87 11.17
CA THR A 155 -8.89 -4.22 11.74
C THR A 155 -10.31 -4.72 11.96
N MET A 156 -11.29 -3.84 12.18
CA MET A 156 -12.70 -4.23 12.36
C MET A 156 -13.30 -4.92 11.13
N SER A 157 -12.74 -4.66 9.95
CA SER A 157 -13.18 -5.22 8.67
C SER A 157 -12.55 -6.57 8.36
N CYS A 158 -11.50 -6.96 9.09
CA CYS A 158 -10.79 -8.23 8.95
C CYS A 158 -11.47 -9.36 9.75
N ASP A 159 -11.34 -10.58 9.25
CA ASP A 159 -11.75 -11.79 9.92
C ASP A 159 -10.98 -11.90 11.24
N ALA A 160 -11.71 -12.25 12.31
CA ALA A 160 -11.16 -12.30 13.67
C ALA A 160 -10.52 -10.99 14.19
N THR A 161 -10.76 -9.84 13.55
CA THR A 161 -10.28 -8.51 13.97
C THR A 161 -8.76 -8.39 14.06
N THR A 162 -8.01 -9.20 13.31
CA THR A 162 -6.54 -9.22 13.36
C THR A 162 -5.99 -9.45 11.97
N PRO A 163 -5.12 -8.56 11.46
CA PRO A 163 -4.48 -8.76 10.17
C PRO A 163 -3.59 -10.00 10.19
N ASP A 164 -3.89 -10.98 9.35
CA ASP A 164 -3.13 -12.23 9.24
C ASP A 164 -2.29 -12.29 7.94
N GLY A 165 -2.36 -11.24 7.13
CA GLY A 165 -1.65 -11.13 5.85
C GLY A 165 -2.33 -11.87 4.70
N ALA A 166 -3.55 -12.39 4.89
CA ALA A 166 -4.29 -13.09 3.85
C ALA A 166 -5.75 -12.65 3.80
N CYS A 167 -6.15 -12.06 2.67
CA CYS A 167 -7.55 -11.70 2.48
C CYS A 167 -8.48 -12.94 2.41
N GLY A 168 -9.29 -13.13 3.44
CA GLY A 168 -10.31 -14.16 3.53
C GLY A 168 -11.53 -13.86 2.64
N SER A 169 -12.24 -14.90 2.19
CA SER A 169 -13.46 -14.74 1.37
C SER A 169 -14.63 -14.04 2.07
N GLY A 170 -14.53 -13.81 3.38
CA GLY A 170 -15.53 -13.11 4.19
C GLY A 170 -15.12 -11.68 4.54
N GLU A 171 -13.89 -11.30 4.23
CA GLU A 171 -13.34 -9.99 4.56
C GLU A 171 -13.81 -8.94 3.57
N ALA A 172 -13.96 -7.72 4.09
CA ALA A 172 -14.30 -6.57 3.27
C ALA A 172 -13.01 -5.98 2.68
N CYS A 173 -13.12 -5.19 1.61
CA CYS A 173 -11.95 -4.57 0.99
C CYS A 173 -11.33 -3.47 1.86
N GLU A 174 -12.06 -3.04 2.89
CA GLU A 174 -11.60 -2.19 3.97
C GLU A 174 -10.73 -2.94 5.00
N CYS A 175 -10.61 -4.27 4.91
CA CYS A 175 -9.57 -4.98 5.65
C CYS A 175 -8.21 -4.72 5.02
N ILE A 176 -7.23 -4.37 5.85
CA ILE A 176 -5.88 -4.03 5.41
C ILE A 176 -5.19 -5.17 4.63
N ASP A 177 -5.51 -6.43 4.94
CA ASP A 177 -4.99 -7.61 4.22
C ASP A 177 -5.56 -7.76 2.81
N CYS A 178 -6.67 -7.08 2.51
CA CYS A 178 -7.39 -7.16 1.25
C CYS A 178 -7.06 -6.04 0.28
N TYR A 179 -6.49 -4.93 0.75
CA TYR A 179 -6.45 -3.68 -0.01
C TYR A 179 -5.78 -3.80 -1.39
N PHE A 180 -4.65 -4.52 -1.43
CA PHE A 180 -3.87 -4.68 -2.66
C PHE A 180 -4.32 -5.85 -3.54
N LEU A 181 -5.37 -6.59 -3.13
CA LEU A 181 -5.90 -7.64 -3.98
C LEU A 181 -6.65 -7.09 -5.19
N PRO A 182 -6.58 -7.77 -6.36
CA PRO A 182 -7.31 -7.36 -7.55
C PRO A 182 -8.81 -7.13 -7.34
N THR A 183 -9.45 -7.93 -6.48
CA THR A 183 -10.88 -7.78 -6.20
C THR A 183 -11.22 -6.51 -5.41
N CYS A 184 -10.25 -5.92 -4.72
CA CYS A 184 -10.43 -4.79 -3.81
C CYS A 184 -9.83 -3.47 -4.29
N SER A 185 -8.92 -3.51 -5.26
CA SER A 185 -8.33 -2.31 -5.87
C SER A 185 -8.91 -2.08 -7.27
N PRO A 186 -10.15 -1.58 -7.44
CA PRO A 186 -10.80 -1.53 -8.76
C PRO A 186 -10.06 -0.63 -9.75
N CYS A 187 -10.06 -1.03 -11.01
CA CYS A 187 -9.48 -0.21 -12.07
C CYS A 187 -10.13 1.18 -12.15
N PRO A 188 -9.34 2.26 -12.22
CA PRO A 188 -9.88 3.57 -12.57
C PRO A 188 -10.47 3.56 -13.99
N PRO A 189 -11.30 4.56 -14.34
CA PRO A 189 -11.81 4.68 -15.69
C PRO A 189 -10.67 4.77 -16.70
N SER A 190 -10.68 3.87 -17.69
CA SER A 190 -9.63 3.81 -18.69
C SER A 190 -9.41 5.17 -19.35
N ASN A 191 -8.19 5.68 -19.26
CA ASN A 191 -7.72 6.92 -19.86
C ASN A 191 -6.70 6.65 -21.00
N GLY A 192 -6.32 5.39 -21.20
CA GLY A 192 -5.38 4.94 -22.23
C GLY A 192 -3.91 5.06 -21.83
N SER A 193 -3.62 5.32 -20.56
CA SER A 193 -2.28 5.34 -19.97
C SER A 193 -2.27 4.50 -18.71
N CYS A 194 -1.19 3.77 -18.47
CA CYS A 194 -0.96 3.10 -17.19
C CYS A 194 -0.26 4.08 -16.25
N GLU A 195 -0.94 4.53 -15.19
CA GLU A 195 -0.35 5.32 -14.11
C GLU A 195 0.19 4.41 -13.00
N LEU A 196 1.12 4.88 -12.16
CA LEU A 196 1.68 4.06 -11.07
C LEU A 196 0.65 3.66 -10.00
N SER A 197 -0.49 4.35 -9.95
CA SER A 197 -1.63 4.00 -9.10
C SER A 197 -2.60 3.02 -9.76
N ASP A 198 -2.44 2.75 -11.05
CA ASP A 198 -3.34 1.85 -11.78
C ASP A 198 -2.88 0.41 -11.56
N PRO A 199 -3.78 -0.48 -11.12
CA PRO A 199 -3.43 -1.88 -10.99
C PRO A 199 -2.97 -2.49 -12.31
N CYS A 200 -1.94 -3.33 -12.28
CA CYS A 200 -1.31 -3.94 -13.44
C CYS A 200 -2.23 -4.91 -14.23
N TYR A 201 -3.34 -5.33 -13.65
CA TYR A 201 -4.37 -6.11 -14.34
C TYR A 201 -5.37 -5.22 -15.10
N CYS A 202 -5.31 -3.89 -14.94
CA CYS A 202 -6.22 -2.97 -15.61
C CYS A 202 -5.97 -2.91 -17.12
N PRO A 203 -7.03 -2.71 -17.93
CA PRO A 203 -6.91 -2.72 -19.39
C PRO A 203 -5.87 -1.77 -19.98
N ASP A 204 -5.57 -0.67 -19.28
CA ASP A 204 -4.54 0.30 -19.70
C ASP A 204 -3.11 -0.15 -19.33
N CYS A 205 -2.98 -1.07 -18.37
CA CYS A 205 -1.71 -1.57 -17.84
C CYS A 205 -1.32 -2.97 -18.29
N VAL A 206 -2.24 -3.79 -18.81
CA VAL A 206 -1.95 -5.18 -19.25
C VAL A 206 -0.90 -5.29 -20.37
N ALA A 207 -0.55 -4.18 -21.01
CA ALA A 207 0.49 -4.11 -22.04
C ALA A 207 1.67 -3.22 -21.62
N ASP A 208 1.66 -2.67 -20.40
CA ASP A 208 2.76 -1.87 -19.89
C ASP A 208 3.98 -2.76 -19.64
N ASP A 209 5.17 -2.26 -19.98
CA ASP A 209 6.42 -3.02 -19.82
C ASP A 209 6.67 -3.34 -18.34
N PHE A 210 6.29 -2.46 -17.41
CA PHE A 210 6.45 -2.70 -15.97
C PHE A 210 5.58 -3.88 -15.50
N CYS A 211 4.30 -3.89 -15.86
CA CYS A 211 3.34 -4.92 -15.47
C CYS A 211 3.55 -6.27 -16.19
N THR A 212 4.25 -6.28 -17.33
CA THR A 212 4.48 -7.48 -18.13
C THR A 212 5.89 -8.04 -18.02
N ASP A 213 6.83 -7.35 -17.37
CA ASP A 213 8.19 -7.83 -17.14
C ASP A 213 8.23 -8.83 -15.96
N PRO A 214 8.54 -10.12 -16.20
CA PRO A 214 8.66 -11.10 -15.14
C PRO A 214 9.77 -10.79 -14.12
N ALA A 215 10.67 -9.85 -14.41
CA ALA A 215 11.68 -9.38 -13.47
C ALA A 215 11.08 -8.54 -12.33
N ASN A 216 9.87 -7.99 -12.50
CA ASN A 216 9.17 -7.22 -11.47
C ASN A 216 8.26 -8.09 -10.58
N CYS A 217 8.08 -9.38 -10.91
CA CYS A 217 7.32 -10.30 -10.07
C CYS A 217 8.08 -10.64 -8.77
N LEU A 218 7.44 -10.38 -7.64
CA LEU A 218 7.80 -10.83 -6.31
C LEU A 218 7.06 -12.13 -6.00
N THR A 219 7.70 -13.28 -6.23
CA THR A 219 7.06 -14.58 -5.94
C THR A 219 7.00 -14.85 -4.43
N ASN A 220 6.00 -14.27 -3.76
CA ASN A 220 5.82 -14.26 -2.30
C ASN A 220 4.45 -14.83 -1.87
N ASP A 221 3.73 -15.49 -2.79
CA ASP A 221 2.36 -16.03 -2.60
C ASP A 221 1.29 -14.95 -2.36
N PHE A 222 1.65 -13.67 -2.52
CA PHE A 222 0.74 -12.53 -2.56
C PHE A 222 0.72 -11.95 -3.98
N CYS A 223 -0.41 -11.43 -4.44
CA CYS A 223 -0.47 -10.71 -5.71
C CYS A 223 -0.61 -9.23 -5.42
N ASP A 224 0.49 -8.50 -5.53
CA ASP A 224 0.45 -7.05 -5.43
C ASP A 224 -0.07 -6.47 -6.74
N SER A 225 -1.35 -6.10 -6.75
CA SER A 225 -1.98 -5.63 -7.98
C SER A 225 -1.37 -4.35 -8.54
N ILE A 226 -0.60 -3.56 -7.78
CA ILE A 226 0.07 -2.34 -8.24
C ILE A 226 1.41 -2.67 -8.88
N LEU A 227 2.20 -3.56 -8.28
CA LEU A 227 3.55 -3.89 -8.77
C LEU A 227 3.60 -5.09 -9.71
N GLU A 228 2.61 -5.98 -9.63
CA GLU A 228 2.59 -7.27 -10.30
C GLU A 228 1.41 -7.40 -11.26
N GLY A 229 1.73 -7.73 -12.51
CA GLY A 229 0.71 -8.06 -13.50
C GLY A 229 0.37 -9.54 -13.53
N CYS A 230 -0.59 -9.86 -14.38
CA CYS A 230 -1.06 -11.22 -14.63
C CYS A 230 0.00 -12.19 -15.19
N VAL A 231 1.20 -11.70 -15.48
CA VAL A 231 2.36 -12.52 -15.83
C VAL A 231 2.99 -13.20 -14.60
N CYS A 232 2.75 -12.66 -13.41
CA CYS A 232 3.30 -13.16 -12.16
C CYS A 232 2.53 -14.42 -11.69
N PRO A 233 3.24 -15.48 -11.21
CA PRO A 233 2.62 -16.77 -10.89
C PRO A 233 1.51 -16.71 -9.83
N ASP A 234 1.69 -15.89 -8.80
CA ASP A 234 0.77 -15.52 -7.72
C ASP A 234 -0.43 -14.70 -8.19
N CYS A 235 -0.25 -13.86 -9.22
CA CYS A 235 -1.35 -13.09 -9.81
C CYS A 235 -2.18 -13.88 -10.84
N SER A 236 -1.60 -14.87 -11.51
CA SER A 236 -2.28 -15.66 -12.56
C SER A 236 -3.59 -16.38 -12.16
N PRO A 237 -3.84 -16.78 -10.89
CA PRO A 237 -5.08 -17.45 -10.50
C PRO A 237 -6.28 -16.50 -10.35
N TYR A 238 -6.07 -15.19 -10.22
CA TYR A 238 -7.14 -14.19 -10.08
C TYR A 238 -8.02 -14.12 -11.35
N GLU A 239 -9.31 -13.86 -11.19
CA GLU A 239 -10.27 -13.84 -12.31
C GLU A 239 -9.98 -12.68 -13.28
N GLU A 240 -9.52 -11.56 -12.71
CA GLU A 240 -9.05 -10.37 -13.40
C GLU A 240 -7.89 -10.69 -14.37
N CYS A 241 -7.11 -11.71 -14.05
CA CYS A 241 -6.02 -12.24 -14.87
C CYS A 241 -6.43 -13.39 -15.81
N GLY A 242 -7.73 -13.68 -15.91
CA GLY A 242 -8.25 -14.80 -16.68
C GLY A 242 -8.03 -16.16 -16.01
N GLY A 243 -7.62 -16.15 -14.75
CA GLY A 243 -7.53 -17.33 -13.89
C GLY A 243 -8.91 -17.89 -13.55
N PRO A 244 -8.98 -19.08 -12.93
CA PRO A 244 -10.24 -19.67 -12.50
C PRO A 244 -10.89 -18.93 -11.31
N GLY A 245 -10.27 -17.84 -10.84
CA GLY A 245 -10.50 -17.22 -9.54
C GLY A 245 -9.90 -18.06 -8.42
N PHE A 246 -9.62 -17.44 -7.28
CA PHE A 246 -9.50 -18.18 -6.02
C PHE A 246 -10.91 -18.65 -5.70
N GLY A 247 -11.29 -19.79 -6.28
CA GLY A 247 -12.52 -20.47 -5.92
C GLY A 247 -12.43 -20.77 -4.45
N GLY A 248 -12.97 -19.86 -3.62
CA GLY A 248 -12.86 -19.85 -2.18
C GLY A 248 -13.01 -21.28 -1.72
N GLY A 249 -11.91 -21.83 -1.20
CA GLY A 249 -11.86 -23.17 -0.65
C GLY A 249 -12.68 -23.17 0.62
N GLY A 250 -13.99 -23.02 0.49
CA GLY A 250 -14.94 -23.04 1.57
C GLY A 250 -14.69 -24.31 2.33
N GLY A 251 -14.22 -24.15 3.57
CA GLY A 251 -14.23 -25.18 4.59
C GLY A 251 -15.66 -25.65 4.80
N GLY A 252 -16.11 -26.58 3.95
CA GLY A 252 -17.38 -27.27 4.06
C GLY A 252 -17.35 -28.21 5.25
N THR A 253 -17.46 -27.66 6.46
CA THR A 253 -17.76 -28.43 7.65
C THR A 253 -19.26 -28.69 7.73
N GLY A 254 -19.67 -29.87 7.25
CA GLY A 254 -20.73 -30.66 7.87
C GLY A 254 -22.20 -30.25 7.72
N GLY A 255 -22.94 -31.06 6.94
CA GLY A 255 -24.36 -31.40 7.18
C GLY A 255 -25.37 -30.64 6.30
N SER A 256 -26.38 -31.26 5.68
CA SER A 256 -26.88 -32.63 5.73
C SER A 256 -27.90 -32.84 4.58
N GLY A 257 -27.90 -34.04 4.00
CA GLY A 257 -29.09 -34.65 3.38
C GLY A 257 -29.75 -33.96 2.17
N GLY A 258 -29.26 -34.27 0.97
CA GLY A 258 -30.00 -34.06 -0.29
C GLY A 258 -29.95 -35.30 -1.16
N ALA A 259 -30.88 -36.24 -0.94
CA ALA A 259 -31.07 -37.40 -1.80
C ALA A 259 -31.84 -37.02 -3.07
N GLY A 260 -31.39 -37.50 -4.23
CA GLY A 260 -32.27 -37.70 -5.40
C GLY A 260 -31.83 -36.95 -6.65
N GLY A 261 -31.34 -37.70 -7.64
CA GLY A 261 -31.06 -37.17 -8.97
C GLY A 261 -30.48 -38.21 -9.93
N ALA A 262 -31.18 -39.34 -10.09
CA ALA A 262 -30.91 -40.30 -11.16
C ALA A 262 -31.61 -39.87 -12.46
N GLY A 263 -30.91 -39.97 -13.59
CA GLY A 263 -31.42 -39.82 -14.95
C GLY A 263 -30.46 -38.96 -15.78
N GLY A 264 -29.72 -39.45 -16.77
CA GLY A 264 -29.95 -40.57 -17.68
C GLY A 264 -30.35 -40.04 -19.06
N SER A 265 -29.79 -40.66 -20.11
CA SER A 265 -29.91 -40.42 -21.56
C SER A 265 -28.95 -39.35 -22.12
N GLY A 266 -28.13 -39.60 -23.15
CA GLY A 266 -28.21 -40.60 -24.21
C GLY A 266 -28.25 -39.85 -25.54
N GLY A 267 -27.15 -39.88 -26.30
CA GLY A 267 -27.05 -39.20 -27.60
C GLY A 267 -25.99 -39.84 -28.48
N ALA A 268 -26.39 -40.89 -29.21
CA ALA A 268 -25.75 -41.31 -30.46
C ALA A 268 -25.83 -40.13 -31.46
N GLY A 269 -24.81 -39.81 -32.24
CA GLY A 269 -24.28 -40.63 -33.32
C GLY A 269 -24.90 -40.15 -34.65
N GLY A 270 -24.09 -39.55 -35.52
CA GLY A 270 -24.49 -39.17 -36.87
C GLY A 270 -23.27 -38.84 -37.73
N ASN A 271 -22.89 -39.80 -38.57
CA ASN A 271 -22.16 -39.56 -39.82
C ASN A 271 -23.16 -39.20 -40.91
#